data_AF-A0A950GY00-F1
#
_entry.id   AF-A0A950GY00-F1
#
_cell.length_a   1.000
_cell.length_b   1.000
_cell.length_c   1.000
_cell.angle_alpha   90.00
_cell.angle_beta   90.00
_cell.angle_gamma   90.00
#
_symmetry.space_group_name_H-M   'P 1'
#
loop_
_entity.id
_entity.type
_entity.pdbx_description
1 polymer ?
#
loop_
_entity_poly.entity_id
_entity_poly.type
_entity_poly.pdbx_seq_one_letter_code
_entity_poly.pdbx_strand_id
1 'polypeptide(L)'
;MPLSPQQLLTHLEELGITTRTVEHPALFTVTQSRELRGELPGGHTKNLFLKDKKGRFFLVSCREDANVDLKRLHERLGASGR
;
A
#
# COMPACT_ATOMS: atom_id res chain seq x y z
N MET A 1 -13.56 6.94 13.84
CA MET A 1 -14.22 6.74 12.53
C MET A 1 -13.13 6.73 11.46
N PRO A 2 -13.16 5.81 10.48
CA PRO A 2 -12.26 5.91 9.33
C PRO A 2 -12.58 7.19 8.53
N LEU A 3 -11.56 7.79 7.92
CA LEU A 3 -11.74 8.92 6.99
C LEU A 3 -12.44 8.44 5.72
N SER A 4 -13.30 9.28 5.15
CA SER A 4 -13.79 9.07 3.79
C SER A 4 -12.68 9.36 2.78
N PRO A 5 -12.77 8.83 1.54
CA PRO A 5 -11.82 9.17 0.48
C PRO A 5 -11.70 10.68 0.26
N GLN A 6 -12.82 11.40 0.29
CA GLN A 6 -12.84 12.86 0.11
C GLN A 6 -12.09 13.58 1.23
N GLN A 7 -12.26 13.16 2.49
CA GLN A 7 -11.55 13.75 3.62
C GLN A 7 -10.03 13.55 3.52
N LEU A 8 -9.58 12.39 3.03
CA LEU A 8 -8.16 12.16 2.77
C LEU A 8 -7.63 13.05 1.66
N LEU A 9 -8.35 13.15 0.54
CA LEU A 9 -7.94 13.98 -0.61
C LEU A 9 -7.85 15.47 -0.23
N THR A 10 -8.82 15.98 0.52
CA THR A 10 -8.77 17.36 1.05
C THR A 10 -7.56 17.55 1.95
N HIS A 11 -7.25 16.60 2.83
CA HIS A 11 -6.08 16.71 3.70
C HIS A 11 -4.75 16.73 2.92
N LEU A 12 -4.65 15.96 1.83
CA LEU A 12 -3.47 15.99 0.97
C LEU A 12 -3.33 17.34 0.23
N GLU A 13 -4.44 17.91 -0.22
CA GLU A 13 -4.48 19.26 -0.82
C GLU A 13 -4.04 20.34 0.17
N GLU A 14 -4.50 20.30 1.42
CA GLU A 14 -4.10 21.22 2.50
C GLU A 14 -2.58 21.15 2.78
N LEU A 15 -1.96 19.99 2.59
CA LEU A 15 -0.52 19.79 2.68
C LEU A 15 0.26 20.21 1.42
N GLY A 16 -0.44 20.65 0.36
CA GLY A 16 0.15 21.02 -0.93
C GLY A 16 0.57 19.82 -1.79
N ILE A 17 0.04 18.63 -1.52
CA ILE A 17 0.37 17.39 -2.26
C ILE A 17 -0.62 17.22 -3.41
N THR A 18 -0.16 17.45 -4.64
CA THR A 18 -0.98 17.22 -5.84
C THR A 18 -1.25 15.74 -6.07
N THR A 19 -2.51 15.36 -6.21
CA THR A 19 -2.93 13.97 -6.46
C THR A 19 -3.77 13.85 -7.73
N ARG A 20 -3.68 12.70 -8.41
CA ARG A 20 -4.60 12.29 -9.47
C ARG A 20 -5.22 10.95 -9.09
N THR A 21 -6.54 10.91 -9.01
CA THR A 21 -7.32 9.69 -8.73
C THR A 21 -8.00 9.24 -10.03
N VAL A 22 -7.93 7.95 -10.33
CA VAL A 22 -8.68 7.33 -11.43
C VAL A 22 -9.70 6.38 -10.83
N GLU A 23 -10.98 6.72 -11.01
CA GLU A 23 -12.08 5.84 -10.61
C GLU A 23 -12.20 4.67 -11.57
N HIS A 24 -12.47 3.49 -11.04
CA HIS A 24 -12.63 2.28 -11.82
C HIS A 24 -13.63 1.33 -11.14
N PRO A 25 -14.26 0.40 -11.89
CA PRO A 25 -15.05 -0.67 -11.30
C PRO A 25 -14.23 -1.53 -10.35
N ALA A 26 -14.87 -2.19 -9.38
CA ALA A 26 -14.18 -3.15 -8.52
C ALA A 26 -13.55 -4.27 -9.36
N LEU A 27 -12.26 -4.53 -9.15
CA LEU A 27 -11.52 -5.57 -9.86
C LEU A 27 -11.36 -6.78 -8.93
N PHE A 28 -11.63 -7.98 -9.46
CA PHE A 28 -11.61 -9.21 -8.65
C PHE A 28 -10.52 -10.18 -9.07
N THR A 29 -9.89 -9.95 -10.22
CA THR A 29 -8.81 -10.79 -10.74
C THR A 29 -7.50 -10.02 -10.86
N VAL A 30 -6.40 -10.77 -10.77
CA VAL A 30 -5.05 -10.23 -10.96
C VAL A 30 -4.89 -9.68 -12.38
N THR A 31 -5.44 -10.36 -13.38
CA THR A 31 -5.36 -9.93 -14.79
C THR A 31 -6.04 -8.58 -14.99
N GLN A 32 -7.28 -8.41 -14.55
CA GLN A 32 -8.01 -7.14 -14.61
C GLN A 32 -7.23 -6.01 -13.91
N SER A 33 -6.67 -6.31 -12.74
CA SER A 33 -5.86 -5.34 -11.98
C SER A 33 -4.60 -4.91 -12.73
N ARG A 34 -3.95 -5.82 -13.48
CA ARG A 34 -2.76 -5.51 -14.25
C ARG A 34 -3.08 -4.68 -15.49
N GLU A 35 -4.18 -4.98 -16.18
CA GLU A 35 -4.61 -4.24 -17.38
C GLU A 35 -4.89 -2.78 -17.05
N LEU A 36 -5.72 -2.51 -16.04
CA LEU A 36 -6.03 -1.14 -15.62
C LEU A 36 -4.77 -0.35 -15.16
N ARG A 37 -3.86 -1.01 -14.43
CA ARG A 37 -2.62 -0.36 -13.95
C ARG A 37 -1.64 -0.04 -15.07
N GLY A 38 -1.68 -0.77 -16.18
CA GLY A 38 -0.78 -0.55 -17.33
C GLY A 38 -0.89 0.85 -17.93
N GLU A 39 -2.04 1.52 -17.72
CA GLU A 39 -2.31 2.88 -18.20
C GLU A 39 -1.85 3.97 -17.22
N LEU A 40 -1.58 3.62 -15.96
CA LEU A 40 -1.19 4.55 -14.92
C LEU A 40 0.35 4.62 -14.80
N PRO A 41 0.97 5.76 -15.17
CA PRO A 41 2.41 5.91 -15.06
C PRO A 41 2.87 5.94 -13.60
N GLY A 42 4.10 5.50 -13.35
CA GLY A 42 4.74 5.53 -12.03
C GLY A 42 4.86 4.18 -11.34
N GLY A 43 5.35 4.20 -10.10
CA GLY A 43 5.55 3.00 -9.28
C GLY A 43 4.27 2.59 -8.56
N HIS A 44 3.73 1.42 -8.92
CA HIS A 44 2.59 0.81 -8.23
C HIS A 44 3.05 0.15 -6.93
N THR A 45 2.26 0.27 -5.86
CA THR A 45 2.62 -0.24 -4.54
C THR A 45 1.67 -1.35 -4.06
N LYS A 46 2.22 -2.34 -3.35
CA LYS A 46 1.46 -3.20 -2.44
C LYS A 46 1.82 -2.89 -0.99
N ASN A 47 0.86 -3.13 -0.11
CA ASN A 47 0.98 -2.83 1.31
C ASN A 47 0.80 -4.11 2.13
N LEU A 48 1.72 -4.39 3.05
CA LEU A 48 1.65 -5.53 3.97
C LEU A 48 1.40 -5.00 5.37
N PHE A 49 0.24 -5.33 5.94
CA PHE A 49 -0.07 -5.05 7.34
C PHE A 49 0.34 -6.26 8.20
N LEU A 50 1.39 -6.10 8.99
CA LEU A 50 2.08 -7.17 9.71
C LEU A 50 2.04 -6.93 11.22
N LYS A 51 2.16 -8.00 11.99
CA LYS A 51 2.27 -7.98 13.45
C LYS A 51 3.44 -8.86 13.88
N ASP A 52 4.29 -8.36 14.77
CA ASP A 52 5.38 -9.13 15.37
C ASP A 52 4.94 -9.95 16.59
N LYS A 53 5.78 -10.85 17.11
CA LYS A 53 5.43 -11.69 18.27
C LYS A 53 5.20 -10.90 19.57
N LYS A 54 5.73 -9.69 19.66
CA LYS A 54 5.51 -8.79 20.82
C LYS A 54 4.26 -7.93 20.66
N GLY A 55 3.54 -8.10 19.55
CA GLY A 55 2.29 -7.43 19.26
C GLY A 55 2.44 -6.05 18.61
N ARG A 56 3.65 -5.67 18.16
CA ARG A 56 3.85 -4.43 17.41
C ARG A 56 3.35 -4.59 15.99
N PHE A 57 2.64 -3.57 15.50
CA PHE A 57 2.14 -3.52 14.13
C PHE A 57 3.09 -2.77 13.21
N PHE A 58 3.18 -3.23 11.97
CA PHE A 58 3.98 -2.64 10.90
C PHE A 58 3.12 -2.52 9.64
N LEU A 59 3.23 -1.40 8.93
CA LEU A 59 2.73 -1.24 7.57
C LEU A 59 3.93 -1.10 6.65
N VAL A 60 4.11 -2.05 5.74
CA VAL A 60 5.21 -2.03 4.78
C VAL A 60 4.66 -1.72 3.39
N SER A 61 4.98 -0.54 2.88
CA SER A 61 4.70 -0.12 1.51
C SER A 61 5.92 -0.41 0.64
N CYS A 62 5.74 -1.18 -0.43
CA CYS A 62 6.81 -1.53 -1.37
C CYS A 62 6.25 -1.55 -2.78
N ARG A 63 7.14 -1.64 -3.79
CA ARG A 63 6.69 -1.83 -5.17
C ARG A 63 5.86 -3.11 -5.28
N GLU A 64 4.85 -3.09 -6.13
CA GLU A 64 3.96 -4.23 -6.40
C GLU A 64 4.75 -5.50 -6.75
N ASP A 65 5.80 -5.36 -7.55
CA ASP A 65 6.68 -6.44 -8.02
C ASP A 65 7.77 -6.83 -7.01
N ALA A 66 7.92 -6.11 -5.90
CA ALA A 66 8.97 -6.40 -4.92
C ALA A 66 8.75 -7.77 -4.26
N ASN A 67 9.77 -8.61 -4.27
CA ASN A 67 9.77 -9.85 -3.49
C ASN A 67 10.15 -9.54 -2.05
N VAL A 68 9.27 -9.86 -1.10
CA VAL A 68 9.44 -9.58 0.33
C VAL A 68 9.58 -10.89 1.09
N ASP A 69 10.79 -11.19 1.57
CA ASP A 69 11.05 -12.34 2.43
C ASP A 69 10.52 -12.09 3.85
N LEU A 70 9.28 -12.50 4.10
CA LEU A 70 8.61 -12.34 5.40
C LEU A 70 9.31 -13.09 6.54
N LYS A 71 10.11 -14.12 6.25
CA LYS A 71 10.84 -14.85 7.30
C LYS A 71 11.97 -13.99 7.85
N ARG A 72 12.64 -13.23 6.99
CA ARG A 72 13.83 -12.44 7.35
C ARG A 72 13.55 -10.95 7.53
N LEU A 73 12.40 -10.45 7.08
CA LEU A 73 12.05 -9.03 7.14
C LEU A 73 12.15 -8.45 8.54
N HIS A 74 11.89 -9.25 9.58
CA HIS A 74 11.95 -8.82 10.97
C HIS A 74 13.35 -8.31 11.39
N GLU A 75 14.42 -8.86 10.81
CA GLU A 75 15.81 -8.44 11.05
C GLU A 75 16.00 -6.97 10.65
N ARG A 76 15.45 -6.57 9.49
CA ARG A 76 15.57 -5.21 8.95
C ARG A 76 14.65 -4.21 9.64
N LEU A 77 13.46 -4.66 10.06
CA LEU A 77 12.48 -3.81 10.73
C LEU A 77 12.78 -3.61 12.22
N GLY A 78 13.81 -4.28 12.77
CA GLY A 78 13.98 -4.39 14.24
C GLY A 78 12.75 -5.03 14.90
N ALA A 79 12.01 -5.85 14.15
CA ALA A 79 10.83 -6.54 14.62
C ALA A 79 11.22 -7.83 15.34
N SER A 80 10.35 -8.30 16.24
CA SER A 80 10.57 -9.61 16.86
C SER A 80 10.07 -10.71 15.94
N GLY A 81 10.99 -11.49 15.36
CA GLY A 81 10.67 -12.63 14.49
C GLY A 81 9.75 -13.64 15.17
N ARG A 82 8.95 -14.34 14.36
CA ARG A 82 8.15 -15.48 14.82
C ARG A 82 9.08 -16.64 15.18
#